data_AF-A0A4R0G4N0-F1
#
_entry.id   AF-A0A4R0G4N0-F1
#
_cell.length_a   1.000
_cell.length_b   1.000
_cell.length_c   1.000
_cell.angle_alpha   90.00
_cell.angle_beta   90.00
_cell.angle_gamma   90.00
#
_symmetry.space_group_name_H-M   'P 1'
#
loop_
_entity.id
_entity.type
_entity.pdbx_description
1 polymer ?
#
loop_
_entity_poly.entity_id
_entity_poly.type
_entity_poly.pdbx_seq_one_letter_code
_entity_poly.pdbx_strand_id
1 'polypeptide(L)'
;MHMSRGTRSAVMAVCATVLLATSACGDDQPEEATAQQVRLYGTDGNMSNSYADELGDRANLVDGMKGTTPLTPLPEDFKKRLLSVDPELDGFLYAAEAYDAVVISALAAEIAGTTDPAAIAKQIVGVTNNGTRCGTVSQCLRLIRDGKDIEYRSVSITRAGFTDAGEPATASYATLHFDGQELNDAKTEFVGAGDESAASSKRPPRGSTTSADAPLVLGGLLPKTGDLAIAYPPLAAGAALGIKEINAAGGVLGEDVVWIDGDDGTNPAVAKATVARHVGAGVHVIIGAGGSGISAAVLEDVVKAGRILFSPSNTAASLTEADDRGLYFRTAPPDGLQGRALADVILRDGPQKIAIVARKDSYGEGLQNTVRAELERAGFGGDKVKLLGYQPGEDADAAPIDFSAGAKEIKNFGADAVLIIGFGESAAVVRALADANVPLAALGS
;
A
#
# COMPACT_ATOMS: atom_id res chain seq x y z
N MET A 1 -33.66 42.85 49.77
CA MET A 1 -34.98 43.05 50.38
C MET A 1 -35.97 42.17 49.61
N HIS A 2 -36.57 41.21 50.31
CA HIS A 2 -37.77 40.43 49.98
C HIS A 2 -37.83 39.54 48.71
N MET A 3 -37.80 38.25 49.02
CA MET A 3 -38.49 37.12 48.40
C MET A 3 -39.87 37.46 47.81
N SER A 4 -40.27 36.76 46.74
CA SER A 4 -41.29 35.71 46.85
C SER A 4 -41.63 35.07 45.50
N ARG A 5 -41.81 33.75 45.55
CA ARG A 5 -42.32 32.84 44.53
C ARG A 5 -43.79 33.11 44.20
N GLY A 6 -44.21 32.65 43.01
CA GLY A 6 -45.60 32.26 42.72
C GLY A 6 -45.71 31.61 41.34
N THR A 7 -45.54 30.28 41.23
CA THR A 7 -46.58 29.23 41.06
C THR A 7 -47.24 29.10 39.69
N ARG A 8 -47.15 27.86 39.19
CA ARG A 8 -47.83 27.24 38.04
C ARG A 8 -49.35 27.32 38.15
N SER A 9 -50.06 27.44 37.01
CA SER A 9 -51.00 26.40 36.52
C SER A 9 -51.69 26.81 35.22
N ALA A 10 -52.06 25.78 34.46
CA ALA A 10 -52.49 25.74 33.07
C ALA A 10 -53.93 26.18 32.81
N VAL A 11 -54.21 26.58 31.56
CA VAL A 11 -55.51 26.34 30.89
C VAL A 11 -55.25 26.03 29.41
N MET A 12 -55.77 24.90 28.97
CA MET A 12 -55.82 24.42 27.59
C MET A 12 -57.17 24.89 27.00
N ALA A 13 -57.15 25.54 25.82
CA ALA A 13 -58.36 25.74 25.01
C ALA A 13 -58.00 25.61 23.53
N VAL A 14 -58.80 24.79 22.85
CA VAL A 14 -58.64 24.25 21.50
C VAL A 14 -59.47 25.05 20.49
N CYS A 15 -59.04 25.01 19.21
CA CYS A 15 -59.76 25.32 17.96
C CYS A 15 -59.86 26.78 17.49
N ALA A 16 -59.16 27.10 16.39
CA ALA A 16 -59.78 27.31 15.08
C ALA A 16 -58.71 27.37 13.97
N THR A 17 -58.66 26.34 13.14
CA THR A 17 -57.99 26.32 11.83
C THR A 17 -58.68 27.29 10.87
N VAL A 18 -57.93 28.23 10.30
CA VAL A 18 -58.30 28.96 9.09
C VAL A 18 -57.25 28.63 8.02
N LEU A 19 -57.63 27.79 7.07
CA LEU A 19 -56.91 27.57 5.82
C LEU A 19 -57.19 28.75 4.88
N LEU A 20 -56.16 29.55 4.60
CA LEU A 20 -56.17 30.49 3.48
C LEU A 20 -55.45 29.83 2.30
N ALA A 21 -56.25 29.30 1.37
CA ALA A 21 -55.76 28.94 0.05
C ALA A 21 -55.46 30.23 -0.72
N THR A 22 -54.20 30.45 -1.08
CA THR A 22 -53.84 31.42 -2.11
C THR A 22 -53.33 30.66 -3.32
N SER A 23 -54.07 30.77 -4.42
CA SER A 23 -53.65 30.29 -5.73
C SER A 23 -52.61 31.25 -6.30
N ALA A 24 -51.37 30.79 -6.40
CA ALA A 24 -50.35 31.40 -7.24
C ALA A 24 -49.93 30.34 -8.26
N CYS A 25 -50.12 30.65 -9.53
CA CYS A 25 -49.57 29.90 -10.66
C CYS A 25 -48.05 30.03 -10.58
N GLY A 26 -47.36 28.96 -10.18
CA GLY A 26 -45.93 28.79 -10.43
C GLY A 26 -45.79 27.90 -11.64
N ASP A 27 -45.05 28.35 -12.65
CA ASP A 27 -44.59 27.47 -13.72
C ASP A 27 -43.77 26.34 -13.05
N ASP A 28 -44.22 25.10 -13.20
CA ASP A 28 -43.49 23.89 -12.82
C ASP A 28 -42.24 23.76 -13.71
N GLN A 29 -41.18 24.50 -13.38
CA GLN A 29 -39.83 24.07 -13.73
C GLN A 29 -39.49 22.94 -12.75
N PRO A 30 -39.18 21.72 -13.24
CA PRO A 30 -38.62 20.71 -12.35
C PRO A 30 -37.35 21.31 -11.74
N GLU A 31 -37.22 21.27 -10.41
CA GLU A 31 -35.91 21.44 -9.77
C GLU A 31 -34.97 20.49 -10.52
N GLU A 32 -33.96 21.05 -11.21
CA GLU A 32 -32.85 20.26 -11.73
C GLU A 32 -32.30 19.49 -10.53
N ALA A 33 -32.59 18.18 -10.47
CA ALA A 33 -31.92 17.29 -9.55
C ALA A 33 -30.43 17.49 -9.83
N THR A 34 -29.72 18.11 -8.87
CA THR A 34 -28.27 18.29 -8.99
C THR A 34 -27.70 16.91 -9.28
N ALA A 35 -27.05 16.77 -10.44
CA ALA A 35 -26.54 15.49 -10.88
C ALA A 35 -25.65 14.93 -9.76
N GLN A 36 -26.03 13.77 -9.20
CA GLN A 36 -25.31 13.16 -8.10
C GLN A 36 -23.87 12.91 -8.55
N GLN A 37 -22.93 13.66 -7.99
CA GLN A 37 -21.53 13.56 -8.36
C GLN A 37 -20.96 12.22 -7.91
N VAL A 38 -20.06 11.67 -8.71
CA VAL A 38 -19.39 10.40 -8.45
C VAL A 38 -18.01 10.67 -7.84
N ARG A 39 -17.81 10.21 -6.62
CA ARG A 39 -16.51 10.28 -5.94
C ARG A 39 -15.63 9.12 -6.37
N LEU A 40 -14.36 9.42 -6.64
CA LEU A 40 -13.36 8.42 -6.99
C LEU A 40 -12.55 8.02 -5.76
N TYR A 41 -12.31 6.72 -5.63
CA TYR A 41 -11.46 6.13 -4.62
C TYR A 41 -10.38 5.26 -5.26
N GLY A 42 -9.18 5.27 -4.70
CA GLY A 42 -8.03 4.49 -5.15
C GLY A 42 -7.37 3.69 -4.03
N THR A 43 -6.30 3.01 -4.42
CA THR A 43 -5.46 2.16 -3.57
C THR A 43 -3.98 2.52 -3.75
N ASP A 44 -3.10 1.88 -3.00
CA ASP A 44 -1.65 2.00 -3.10
C ASP A 44 -1.11 1.85 -4.53
N GLY A 45 -1.79 1.07 -5.38
CA GLY A 45 -1.44 0.90 -6.78
C GLY A 45 -1.62 2.15 -7.66
N ASN A 46 -2.50 3.09 -7.28
CA ASN A 46 -2.83 4.26 -8.09
C ASN A 46 -2.90 5.60 -7.32
N MET A 47 -2.56 5.59 -6.03
CA MET A 47 -2.44 6.81 -5.23
C MET A 47 -0.99 7.32 -5.20
N SER A 48 -0.51 7.79 -6.35
CA SER A 48 0.82 8.44 -6.53
C SER A 48 0.71 9.65 -7.47
N ASN A 49 1.62 10.63 -7.37
CA ASN A 49 1.62 11.80 -8.25
C ASN A 49 1.65 11.41 -9.74
N SER A 50 2.47 10.41 -10.09
CA SER A 50 2.61 9.93 -11.46
C SER A 50 1.34 9.28 -12.03
N TYR A 51 0.35 8.93 -11.20
CA TYR A 51 -0.94 8.44 -11.71
C TYR A 51 -1.74 9.53 -12.47
N ALA A 52 -1.57 10.80 -12.10
CA ALA A 52 -2.19 11.90 -12.84
C ALA A 52 -1.58 12.03 -14.25
N ASP A 53 -0.30 11.73 -14.41
CA ASP A 53 0.40 11.79 -15.70
C ASP A 53 -0.16 10.78 -16.73
N GLU A 54 -0.65 9.63 -16.27
CA GLU A 54 -1.31 8.61 -17.11
C GLU A 54 -2.59 9.12 -17.80
N LEU A 55 -3.15 10.24 -17.31
CA LEU A 55 -4.32 10.90 -17.89
C LEU A 55 -3.97 11.99 -18.90
N GLY A 56 -2.68 12.36 -19.03
CA GLY A 56 -2.21 13.36 -19.98
C GLY A 56 -2.93 14.71 -19.85
N ASP A 57 -3.55 15.18 -20.94
CA ASP A 57 -4.27 16.45 -20.99
C ASP A 57 -5.55 16.49 -20.13
N ARG A 58 -5.91 15.36 -19.50
CA ARG A 58 -7.08 15.20 -18.63
C ARG A 58 -6.69 14.85 -17.19
N ALA A 59 -5.48 15.17 -16.76
CA ALA A 59 -5.01 14.96 -15.39
C ALA A 59 -5.95 15.57 -14.33
N ASN A 60 -6.67 16.65 -14.64
CA ASN A 60 -7.65 17.25 -13.72
C ASN A 60 -8.83 16.33 -13.35
N LEU A 61 -9.02 15.18 -14.03
CA LEU A 61 -10.08 14.24 -13.70
C LEU A 61 -9.86 13.48 -12.39
N VAL A 62 -8.63 13.46 -11.84
CA VAL A 62 -8.36 12.88 -10.52
C VAL A 62 -8.57 13.86 -9.38
N ASP A 63 -8.82 15.15 -9.64
CA ASP A 63 -9.05 16.12 -8.57
C ASP A 63 -10.22 15.69 -7.69
N GLY A 64 -9.99 15.57 -6.38
CA GLY A 64 -10.98 15.06 -5.42
C GLY A 64 -11.02 13.55 -5.26
N MET A 65 -10.25 12.80 -6.04
CA MET A 65 -10.00 11.38 -5.78
C MET A 65 -9.30 11.22 -4.42
N LYS A 66 -9.82 10.29 -3.62
CA LYS A 66 -9.24 9.88 -2.35
C LYS A 66 -8.71 8.46 -2.47
N GLY A 67 -7.89 8.01 -1.55
CA GLY A 67 -7.51 6.60 -1.52
C GLY A 67 -6.59 6.29 -0.37
N THR A 68 -6.28 5.01 -0.17
CA THR A 68 -5.40 4.59 0.91
C THR A 68 -4.15 3.92 0.38
N THR A 69 -3.02 4.19 1.02
CA THR A 69 -1.75 3.48 0.79
C THR A 69 -1.13 3.10 2.13
N PRO A 70 -0.40 1.97 2.23
CA PRO A 70 0.62 1.83 3.26
C PRO A 70 1.56 3.03 3.20
N LEU A 71 1.60 3.81 4.28
CA LEU A 71 2.51 4.92 4.42
C LEU A 71 2.63 5.30 5.89
N THR A 72 3.87 5.30 6.38
CA THR A 72 4.23 5.93 7.64
C THR A 72 4.65 7.37 7.38
N PRO A 73 4.33 8.34 8.26
CA PRO A 73 4.89 9.68 8.16
C PRO A 73 6.42 9.62 8.07
N LEU A 74 6.97 9.99 6.90
CA LEU A 74 8.40 9.88 6.67
C LEU A 74 9.13 11.04 7.33
N PRO A 75 10.17 10.77 8.15
CA PRO A 75 11.01 11.83 8.69
C PRO A 75 11.67 12.66 7.59
N GLU A 76 11.75 13.99 7.78
CA GLU A 76 12.34 14.90 6.80
C GLU A 76 13.83 14.61 6.52
N ASP A 77 14.56 14.08 7.50
CA ASP A 77 15.93 13.64 7.29
C ASP A 77 16.01 12.40 6.39
N PHE A 78 15.03 11.49 6.48
CA PHE A 78 14.96 10.32 5.60
C PHE A 78 14.64 10.73 4.16
N LYS A 79 13.66 11.62 3.95
CA LYS A 79 13.36 12.18 2.62
C LYS A 79 14.61 12.84 2.00
N LYS A 80 15.36 13.64 2.77
CA LYS A 80 16.63 14.24 2.31
C LYS A 80 17.69 13.21 1.93
N ARG A 81 17.78 12.09 2.67
CA ARG A 81 18.70 11.00 2.36
C ARG A 81 18.31 10.29 1.06
N LEU A 82 17.01 10.05 0.83
CA LEU A 82 16.51 9.53 -0.43
C LEU A 82 16.82 10.48 -1.60
N LEU A 83 16.55 11.78 -1.43
CA LEU A 83 16.88 12.80 -2.43
C LEU A 83 18.39 12.95 -2.70
N SER A 84 19.25 12.48 -1.79
CA SER A 84 20.70 12.41 -2.02
C SER A 84 21.12 11.21 -2.88
N VAL A 85 20.24 10.21 -3.02
CA VAL A 85 20.39 9.06 -3.91
C VAL A 85 19.80 9.38 -5.27
N ASP A 86 18.58 9.93 -5.28
CA ASP A 86 17.87 10.34 -6.47
C ASP A 86 17.18 11.71 -6.26
N PRO A 87 17.76 12.81 -6.78
CA PRO A 87 17.21 14.15 -6.64
C PRO A 87 15.89 14.37 -7.39
N GLU A 88 15.52 13.48 -8.33
CA GLU A 88 14.36 13.63 -9.20
C GLU A 88 13.10 12.95 -8.64
N LEU A 89 13.15 12.40 -7.41
CA LEU A 89 11.99 11.79 -6.77
C LEU A 89 10.86 12.82 -6.57
N ASP A 90 9.70 12.49 -7.12
CA ASP A 90 8.42 13.22 -7.02
C ASP A 90 7.47 12.63 -5.97
N GLY A 91 7.89 11.53 -5.33
CA GLY A 91 7.17 10.78 -4.32
C GLY A 91 8.07 9.79 -3.59
N PHE A 92 7.52 9.17 -2.54
CA PHE A 92 8.29 8.29 -1.64
C PHE A 92 7.60 6.94 -1.37
N LEU A 93 6.66 6.56 -2.23
CA LEU A 93 5.87 5.33 -2.11
C LEU A 93 6.79 4.10 -1.98
N TYR A 94 6.61 3.33 -0.90
CA TYR A 94 7.41 2.14 -0.54
C TYR A 94 8.94 2.35 -0.39
N ALA A 95 9.46 3.58 -0.40
CA ALA A 95 10.90 3.82 -0.25
C ALA A 95 11.43 3.38 1.13
N ALA A 96 10.63 3.60 2.18
CA ALA A 96 10.95 3.19 3.54
C ALA A 96 10.97 1.66 3.69
N GLU A 97 10.01 0.99 3.07
CA GLU A 97 9.84 -0.45 3.07
C GLU A 97 10.97 -1.14 2.30
N ALA A 98 11.39 -0.59 1.15
CA ALA A 98 12.55 -1.06 0.40
C ALA A 98 13.87 -0.89 1.16
N TYR A 99 14.05 0.28 1.79
CA TYR A 99 15.19 0.53 2.66
C TYR A 99 15.23 -0.48 3.82
N ASP A 100 14.12 -0.66 4.53
CA ASP A 100 14.05 -1.58 5.68
C ASP A 100 14.23 -3.05 5.26
N ALA A 101 13.71 -3.48 4.10
CA ALA A 101 13.90 -4.84 3.61
C ALA A 101 15.39 -5.17 3.37
N VAL A 102 16.13 -4.22 2.77
CA VAL A 102 17.58 -4.32 2.60
C VAL A 102 18.30 -4.37 3.95
N VAL A 103 18.00 -3.43 4.84
CA VAL A 103 18.67 -3.34 6.15
C VAL A 103 18.38 -4.57 7.00
N ILE A 104 17.14 -5.03 7.07
CA ILE A 104 16.77 -6.24 7.83
C ILE A 104 17.49 -7.47 7.27
N SER A 105 17.59 -7.61 5.93
CA SER A 105 18.32 -8.71 5.30
C SER A 105 19.80 -8.73 5.71
N ALA A 106 20.43 -7.55 5.70
CA ALA A 106 21.83 -7.40 6.08
C ALA A 106 22.07 -7.65 7.58
N LEU A 107 21.20 -7.11 8.45
CA LEU A 107 21.27 -7.34 9.90
C LEU A 107 21.02 -8.82 10.24
N ALA A 108 20.09 -9.48 9.55
CA ALA A 108 19.82 -10.90 9.72
C ALA A 108 21.05 -11.76 9.37
N ALA A 109 21.76 -11.42 8.28
CA ALA A 109 23.01 -12.09 7.91
C ALA A 109 24.14 -11.84 8.92
N GLU A 110 24.29 -10.61 9.42
CA GLU A 110 25.25 -10.29 10.48
C GLU A 110 24.97 -11.11 11.74
N ILE A 111 23.70 -11.18 12.18
CA ILE A 111 23.31 -12.00 13.35
C ILE A 111 23.53 -13.48 13.09
N ALA A 112 23.23 -13.97 11.88
CA ALA A 112 23.43 -15.37 11.53
C ALA A 112 24.91 -15.76 11.53
N GLY A 113 25.81 -14.80 11.30
CA GLY A 113 27.24 -15.05 11.10
C GLY A 113 27.56 -15.64 9.73
N THR A 114 26.59 -15.72 8.82
CA THR A 114 26.75 -16.39 7.52
C THR A 114 25.86 -15.76 6.47
N THR A 115 26.22 -15.92 5.20
CA THR A 115 25.39 -15.54 4.06
C THR A 115 24.44 -16.65 3.60
N ASP A 116 24.43 -17.82 4.27
CA ASP A 116 23.50 -18.91 3.96
C ASP A 116 22.03 -18.45 4.12
N PRO A 117 21.20 -18.51 3.05
CA PRO A 117 19.83 -18.02 3.10
C PRO A 117 18.95 -18.69 4.15
N ALA A 118 19.12 -19.99 4.39
CA ALA A 118 18.31 -20.70 5.38
C ALA A 118 18.65 -20.29 6.82
N ALA A 119 19.91 -19.90 7.09
CA ALA A 119 20.32 -19.31 8.35
C ALA A 119 19.84 -17.85 8.49
N ILE A 120 19.96 -17.04 7.42
CA ILE A 120 19.46 -15.66 7.39
C ILE A 120 17.96 -15.61 7.70
N ALA A 121 17.16 -16.44 7.02
CA ALA A 121 15.70 -16.44 7.15
C ALA A 121 15.23 -16.65 8.60
N LYS A 122 15.94 -17.50 9.35
CA LYS A 122 15.64 -17.76 10.77
C LYS A 122 15.87 -16.54 11.68
N GLN A 123 16.63 -15.55 11.22
CA GLN A 123 16.92 -14.33 11.97
C GLN A 123 15.96 -13.18 11.63
N ILE A 124 15.38 -13.15 10.42
CA ILE A 124 14.63 -11.97 9.91
C ILE A 124 13.53 -11.52 10.88
N VAL A 125 12.69 -12.43 11.37
CA VAL A 125 11.64 -12.08 12.35
C VAL A 125 12.25 -11.55 13.66
N GLY A 126 13.38 -12.12 14.09
CA GLY A 126 14.08 -11.72 15.30
C GLY A 126 14.77 -10.36 15.21
N VAL A 127 15.22 -9.93 14.02
CA VAL A 127 15.86 -8.61 13.81
C VAL A 127 14.96 -7.47 14.32
N THR A 128 13.64 -7.63 14.19
CA THR A 128 12.66 -6.62 14.57
C THR A 128 12.00 -6.90 15.91
N ASN A 129 12.41 -7.90 16.69
CA ASN A 129 11.68 -8.30 17.89
C ASN A 129 12.61 -8.67 19.05
N ASN A 130 12.16 -8.45 20.28
CA ASN A 130 12.74 -9.04 21.50
C ASN A 130 14.23 -8.74 21.78
N GLY A 131 14.71 -7.53 21.47
CA GLY A 131 16.11 -7.14 21.69
C GLY A 131 16.30 -5.68 22.13
N THR A 132 17.54 -5.20 22.06
CA THR A 132 17.87 -3.80 22.37
C THR A 132 17.51 -2.91 21.19
N ARG A 133 16.64 -1.93 21.43
CA ARG A 133 16.18 -1.03 20.36
C ARG A 133 17.33 -0.27 19.70
N CYS A 134 17.36 -0.29 18.37
CA CYS A 134 18.29 0.47 17.54
C CYS A 134 17.57 0.95 16.28
N GLY A 135 17.91 2.14 15.79
CA GLY A 135 17.21 2.74 14.63
C GLY A 135 18.10 3.18 13.48
N THR A 136 19.41 3.19 13.68
CA THR A 136 20.38 3.45 12.60
C THR A 136 21.18 2.18 12.32
N VAL A 137 21.54 1.98 11.05
CA VAL A 137 22.35 0.85 10.60
C VAL A 137 23.61 0.68 11.45
N SER A 138 24.39 1.76 11.64
CA SER A 138 25.63 1.69 12.41
C SER A 138 25.40 1.35 13.89
N GLN A 139 24.29 1.80 14.49
CA GLN A 139 23.96 1.43 15.87
C GLN A 139 23.62 -0.06 15.98
N CYS A 140 22.80 -0.56 15.07
CA CYS A 140 22.38 -1.96 15.07
C CYS A 140 23.55 -2.91 14.84
N LEU A 141 24.40 -2.66 13.84
CA LEU A 141 25.59 -3.46 13.58
C LEU A 141 26.54 -3.48 14.79
N ARG A 142 26.76 -2.35 15.47
CA ARG A 142 27.56 -2.32 16.70
C ARG A 142 26.98 -3.21 17.80
N LEU A 143 25.67 -3.13 18.04
CA LEU A 143 25.03 -3.97 19.06
C LEU A 143 25.15 -5.46 18.73
N ILE A 144 24.95 -5.85 17.47
CA ILE A 144 25.11 -7.23 17.03
C ILE A 144 26.55 -7.71 17.25
N ARG A 145 27.55 -6.91 16.84
CA ARG A 145 28.98 -7.21 17.01
C ARG A 145 29.41 -7.28 18.47
N ASP A 146 28.74 -6.54 19.35
CA ASP A 146 28.89 -6.63 20.81
C ASP A 146 28.18 -7.86 21.41
N GLY A 147 27.56 -8.71 20.60
CA GLY A 147 26.85 -9.93 21.01
C GLY A 147 25.48 -9.67 21.64
N LYS A 148 24.84 -8.54 21.33
CA LYS A 148 23.52 -8.19 21.83
C LYS A 148 22.43 -8.49 20.80
N ASP A 149 21.34 -9.08 21.26
CA ASP A 149 20.09 -9.14 20.50
C ASP A 149 19.59 -7.71 20.25
N ILE A 150 19.07 -7.44 19.05
CA ILE A 150 18.57 -6.12 18.66
C ILE A 150 17.06 -6.13 18.43
N GLU A 151 16.45 -4.95 18.58
CA GLU A 151 15.08 -4.68 18.14
C GLU A 151 15.15 -3.52 17.14
N TYR A 152 15.34 -3.85 15.87
CA TYR A 152 15.42 -2.85 14.81
C TYR A 152 14.07 -2.14 14.66
N ARG A 153 14.11 -0.81 14.81
CA ARG A 153 12.96 0.08 14.60
C ARG A 153 13.45 1.27 13.78
N SER A 154 13.00 1.37 12.54
CA SER A 154 13.46 2.42 11.64
C SER A 154 12.28 3.12 10.97
N VAL A 155 12.20 3.12 9.64
CA VAL A 155 11.31 4.05 8.94
C VAL A 155 9.92 3.46 8.74
N SER A 156 9.81 2.26 8.16
CA SER A 156 8.53 1.57 7.98
C SER A 156 8.16 0.74 9.21
N ILE A 157 9.15 0.20 9.92
CA ILE A 157 8.95 -0.63 11.13
C ILE A 157 9.11 0.23 12.40
N THR A 158 8.05 0.93 12.81
CA THR A 158 8.12 1.95 13.87
C THR A 158 7.46 1.52 15.20
N ARG A 159 6.28 0.91 15.13
CA ARG A 159 5.46 0.59 16.30
C ARG A 159 5.77 -0.80 16.83
N ALA A 160 5.45 -1.84 16.07
CA ALA A 160 5.76 -3.23 16.37
C ALA A 160 6.69 -3.86 15.32
N GLY A 161 7.25 -5.03 15.65
CA GLY A 161 8.07 -5.80 14.74
C GLY A 161 7.25 -6.73 13.85
N PHE A 162 7.92 -7.75 13.32
CA PHE A 162 7.28 -8.74 12.46
C PHE A 162 6.44 -9.74 13.26
N THR A 163 5.36 -10.21 12.66
CA THR A 163 4.61 -11.38 13.09
C THR A 163 5.43 -12.65 12.85
N ASP A 164 4.90 -13.80 13.29
CA ASP A 164 5.48 -15.11 12.96
C ASP A 164 5.48 -15.42 11.46
N ALA A 165 4.63 -14.74 10.66
CA ALA A 165 4.53 -14.93 9.22
C ALA A 165 5.54 -14.09 8.41
N GLY A 166 6.40 -13.31 9.09
CA GLY A 166 7.45 -12.55 8.39
C GLY A 166 6.99 -11.22 7.78
N GLU A 167 5.95 -10.60 8.35
CA GLU A 167 5.37 -9.32 7.91
C GLU A 167 5.07 -8.40 9.11
N PRO A 168 4.88 -7.08 8.92
CA PRO A 168 4.67 -6.16 10.04
C PRO A 168 3.37 -6.46 10.82
N ALA A 169 3.46 -6.53 12.15
CA ALA A 169 2.30 -6.71 13.03
C ALA A 169 1.38 -5.47 13.11
N THR A 170 1.97 -4.31 12.83
CA THR A 170 1.28 -3.01 12.79
C THR A 170 1.68 -2.23 11.56
N ALA A 171 0.77 -1.40 11.08
CA ALA A 171 0.98 -0.55 9.92
C ALA A 171 0.47 0.87 10.19
N SER A 172 0.89 1.79 9.34
CA SER A 172 0.26 3.10 9.16
C SER A 172 -0.27 3.17 7.73
N TYR A 173 -1.50 3.63 7.59
CA TYR A 173 -2.13 3.89 6.30
C TYR A 173 -2.37 5.38 6.17
N ALA A 174 -1.96 5.96 5.04
CA ALA A 174 -2.34 7.32 4.68
C ALA A 174 -3.61 7.30 3.85
N THR A 175 -4.57 8.14 4.20
CA THR A 175 -5.63 8.60 3.30
C THR A 175 -5.07 9.77 2.51
N LEU A 176 -4.88 9.56 1.21
CA LEU A 176 -4.35 10.52 0.28
C LEU A 176 -5.46 11.22 -0.50
N HIS A 177 -5.21 12.44 -0.93
CA HIS A 177 -6.16 13.29 -1.66
C HIS A 177 -5.48 13.96 -2.84
N PHE A 178 -6.00 13.76 -4.05
CA PHE A 178 -5.60 14.56 -5.21
C PHE A 178 -6.24 15.94 -5.16
N ASP A 179 -5.44 16.98 -5.37
CA ASP A 179 -5.83 18.39 -5.38
C ASP A 179 -4.91 19.18 -6.33
N GLY A 180 -5.46 19.67 -7.43
CA GLY A 180 -4.67 20.38 -8.43
C GLY A 180 -3.72 19.44 -9.17
N GLN A 181 -4.18 18.22 -9.47
CA GLN A 181 -3.47 17.15 -10.19
C GLN A 181 -2.33 16.49 -9.42
N GLU A 182 -2.12 16.85 -8.15
CA GLU A 182 -1.08 16.29 -7.29
C GLU A 182 -1.66 15.81 -5.95
N LEU A 183 -0.95 14.91 -5.28
CA LEU A 183 -1.28 14.51 -3.93
C LEU A 183 -0.99 15.64 -2.94
N ASN A 184 -2.00 16.00 -2.16
CA ASN A 184 -1.90 17.07 -1.19
C ASN A 184 -1.49 16.53 0.19
N ASP A 185 -0.21 16.67 0.52
CA ASP A 185 0.36 16.30 1.82
C ASP A 185 -0.38 16.96 3.01
N ALA A 186 -0.86 18.20 2.85
CA ALA A 186 -1.57 18.90 3.92
C ALA A 186 -2.98 18.34 4.19
N LYS A 187 -3.53 17.56 3.25
CA LYS A 187 -4.80 16.82 3.40
C LYS A 187 -4.59 15.35 3.78
N THR A 188 -3.35 14.90 3.91
CA THR A 188 -3.06 13.50 4.23
C THR A 188 -3.42 13.18 5.69
N GLU A 189 -4.28 12.18 5.88
CA GLU A 189 -4.63 11.67 7.21
C GLU A 189 -3.97 10.31 7.44
N PHE A 190 -3.39 10.08 8.62
CA PHE A 190 -2.78 8.79 8.95
C PHE A 190 -3.65 7.99 9.93
N VAL A 191 -3.83 6.71 9.63
CA VAL A 191 -4.54 5.75 10.47
C VAL A 191 -3.61 4.58 10.80
N GLY A 192 -3.40 4.34 12.09
CA GLY A 192 -2.71 3.14 12.54
C GLY A 192 -3.61 1.90 12.40
N ALA A 193 -3.05 0.81 11.90
CA ALA A 193 -3.71 -0.49 11.81
C ALA A 193 -2.83 -1.61 12.40
N GLY A 194 -3.44 -2.77 12.64
CA GLY A 194 -2.78 -3.94 13.23
C GLY A 194 -2.78 -3.94 14.76
N ASP A 195 -2.14 -4.96 15.33
CA ASP A 195 -2.12 -5.25 16.76
C ASP A 195 -0.68 -5.52 17.20
N GLU A 196 -0.18 -4.73 18.16
CA GLU A 196 1.18 -4.88 18.67
C GLU A 196 1.40 -6.24 19.34
N SER A 197 0.34 -6.87 19.87
CA SER A 197 0.40 -8.21 20.45
C SER A 197 0.57 -9.32 19.41
N ALA A 198 0.36 -9.03 18.12
CA ALA A 198 0.62 -9.98 17.03
C ALA A 198 2.10 -10.07 16.66
N ALA A 199 2.96 -9.18 17.19
CA ALA A 199 4.40 -9.25 16.98
C ALA A 199 4.98 -10.53 17.60
N SER A 200 5.94 -11.14 16.91
CA SER A 200 6.53 -12.40 17.35
C SER A 200 7.27 -12.25 18.68
N SER A 201 6.95 -13.11 19.63
CA SER A 201 7.72 -13.29 20.87
C SER A 201 8.76 -14.41 20.76
N LYS A 202 8.87 -15.08 19.60
CA LYS A 202 9.82 -16.17 19.39
C LYS A 202 11.23 -15.59 19.33
N ARG A 203 12.14 -16.20 20.08
CA ARG A 203 13.57 -15.88 19.98
C ARG A 203 14.16 -16.62 18.78
N PRO A 204 14.87 -15.94 17.88
CA PRO A 204 15.59 -16.61 16.81
C PRO A 204 16.72 -17.48 17.40
N PRO A 205 17.19 -18.50 16.65
CA PRO A 205 18.34 -19.28 17.05
C PRO A 205 19.58 -18.39 17.18
N ARG A 206 20.52 -18.74 18.06
CA ARG A 206 21.80 -18.01 18.14
C ARG A 206 22.57 -18.15 16.83
N GLY A 207 23.18 -17.04 16.41
CA GLY A 207 24.11 -17.01 15.28
C GLY A 207 25.30 -17.95 15.43
N SER A 208 25.93 -18.25 14.30
CA SER A 208 27.23 -18.92 14.27
C SER A 208 28.34 -17.91 14.55
N THR A 209 29.41 -18.34 15.23
CA THR A 209 30.64 -17.53 15.41
C THR A 209 31.65 -17.72 14.27
N THR A 210 31.26 -18.40 13.20
CA THR A 210 32.14 -18.66 12.04
C THR A 210 31.88 -17.60 10.99
N SER A 211 32.87 -16.77 10.64
CA SER A 211 32.72 -15.77 9.58
C SER A 211 32.54 -16.42 8.21
N ALA A 212 31.68 -15.86 7.36
CA ALA A 212 31.58 -16.27 5.97
C ALA A 212 32.84 -15.88 5.17
N ASP A 213 33.16 -16.67 4.13
CA ASP A 213 34.26 -16.41 3.19
C ASP A 213 33.82 -15.55 1.98
N ALA A 214 32.60 -15.00 1.96
CA ALA A 214 32.04 -14.28 0.79
C ALA A 214 31.02 -13.18 1.17
N PRO A 215 30.91 -12.11 0.37
CA PRO A 215 29.99 -11.00 0.62
C PRO A 215 28.52 -11.42 0.51
N LEU A 216 27.65 -10.72 1.26
CA LEU A 216 26.20 -10.85 1.10
C LEU A 216 25.78 -10.26 -0.25
N VAL A 217 25.28 -11.12 -1.13
CA VAL A 217 24.68 -10.73 -2.43
C VAL A 217 23.16 -10.59 -2.31
N LEU A 218 22.66 -9.37 -2.54
CA LEU A 218 21.25 -9.05 -2.67
C LEU A 218 20.88 -8.87 -4.15
N GLY A 219 19.70 -9.35 -4.56
CA GLY A 219 19.20 -9.20 -5.92
C GLY A 219 17.93 -8.36 -5.98
N GLY A 220 17.82 -7.43 -6.92
CA GLY A 220 16.60 -6.65 -7.14
C GLY A 220 15.58 -7.39 -7.99
N LEU A 221 14.31 -7.36 -7.58
CA LEU A 221 13.16 -7.79 -8.36
C LEU A 221 12.08 -6.71 -8.23
N LEU A 222 12.46 -5.46 -8.50
CA LEU A 222 11.58 -4.29 -8.39
C LEU A 222 10.91 -4.01 -9.74
N PRO A 223 9.73 -3.36 -9.77
CA PRO A 223 8.92 -3.24 -10.99
C PRO A 223 9.41 -2.11 -11.88
N LYS A 224 10.54 -2.26 -12.57
CA LYS A 224 11.11 -1.17 -13.41
C LYS A 224 10.28 -0.87 -14.64
N THR A 225 9.62 -1.91 -15.14
CA THR A 225 8.77 -1.85 -16.33
C THR A 225 7.40 -2.45 -16.03
N GLY A 226 6.47 -2.26 -16.96
CA GLY A 226 5.08 -2.67 -16.82
C GLY A 226 4.25 -1.68 -15.99
N ASP A 227 3.00 -2.07 -15.71
CA ASP A 227 1.98 -1.16 -15.17
C ASP A 227 2.31 -0.58 -13.77
N LEU A 228 3.20 -1.23 -13.01
CA LEU A 228 3.63 -0.78 -11.69
C LEU A 228 4.92 0.06 -11.72
N ALA A 229 5.44 0.40 -12.92
CA ALA A 229 6.68 1.17 -13.08
C ALA A 229 6.68 2.53 -12.37
N ILE A 230 5.51 3.13 -12.19
CA ILE A 230 5.33 4.38 -11.44
C ILE A 230 5.83 4.29 -9.98
N ALA A 231 5.86 3.09 -9.39
CA ALA A 231 6.35 2.88 -8.03
C ALA A 231 7.87 2.63 -7.96
N TYR A 232 8.55 2.44 -9.10
CA TYR A 232 9.94 2.02 -9.12
C TYR A 232 10.95 3.04 -8.58
N PRO A 233 10.94 4.32 -8.98
CA PRO A 233 11.96 5.28 -8.54
C PRO A 233 12.13 5.34 -7.01
N PRO A 234 11.07 5.51 -6.20
CA PRO A 234 11.21 5.54 -4.74
C PRO A 234 11.66 4.19 -4.15
N LEU A 235 11.17 3.06 -4.68
CA LEU A 235 11.61 1.72 -4.29
C LEU A 235 13.13 1.53 -4.53
N ALA A 236 13.61 1.92 -5.70
CA ALA A 236 15.01 1.82 -6.08
C ALA A 236 15.90 2.70 -5.21
N ALA A 237 15.48 3.94 -4.96
CA ALA A 237 16.20 4.87 -4.09
C ALA A 237 16.28 4.36 -2.65
N GLY A 238 15.20 3.78 -2.12
CA GLY A 238 15.17 3.15 -0.79
C GLY A 238 16.15 1.99 -0.66
N ALA A 239 16.11 1.04 -1.61
CA ALA A 239 17.03 -0.09 -1.62
C ALA A 239 18.51 0.36 -1.73
N ALA A 240 18.80 1.30 -2.64
CA ALA A 240 20.13 1.84 -2.84
C ALA A 240 20.65 2.59 -1.60
N LEU A 241 19.79 3.35 -0.92
CA LEU A 241 20.14 4.02 0.35
C LEU A 241 20.50 3.00 1.43
N GLY A 242 19.73 1.91 1.55
CA GLY A 242 19.99 0.85 2.53
C GLY A 242 21.35 0.19 2.32
N ILE A 243 21.68 -0.16 1.08
CA ILE A 243 22.99 -0.73 0.71
C ILE A 243 24.12 0.24 1.04
N LYS A 244 23.97 1.50 0.63
CA LYS A 244 24.95 2.57 0.86
C LYS A 244 25.28 2.70 2.34
N GLU A 245 24.29 2.69 3.20
CA GLU A 245 24.49 2.88 4.64
C GLU A 245 25.02 1.64 5.36
N ILE A 246 24.64 0.44 4.92
CA ILE A 246 25.25 -0.81 5.39
C ILE A 246 26.73 -0.85 5.07
N ASN A 247 27.11 -0.57 3.82
CA ASN A 247 28.52 -0.59 3.40
C ASN A 247 29.32 0.52 4.09
N ALA A 248 28.76 1.73 4.21
CA ALA A 248 29.38 2.82 4.97
C ALA A 248 29.58 2.50 6.46
N ALA A 249 28.80 1.57 7.03
CA ALA A 249 28.93 1.09 8.41
C ALA A 249 29.88 -0.12 8.57
N GLY A 250 30.64 -0.46 7.52
CA GLY A 250 31.59 -1.57 7.51
C GLY A 250 31.00 -2.89 7.03
N GLY A 251 29.90 -2.85 6.28
CA GLY A 251 29.34 -4.01 5.60
C GLY A 251 28.77 -5.09 6.52
N VAL A 252 28.55 -6.27 5.93
CA VAL A 252 28.07 -7.49 6.59
C VAL A 252 29.23 -8.48 6.69
N LEU A 253 29.50 -8.97 7.89
CA LEU A 253 30.63 -9.86 8.19
C LEU A 253 31.99 -9.27 7.77
N GLY A 254 32.09 -7.93 7.74
CA GLY A 254 33.29 -7.20 7.33
C GLY A 254 33.42 -6.96 5.83
N GLU A 255 32.47 -7.41 5.02
CA GLU A 255 32.46 -7.27 3.56
C GLU A 255 31.31 -6.39 3.09
N ASP A 256 31.53 -5.63 2.01
CA ASP A 256 30.48 -4.83 1.40
C ASP A 256 29.38 -5.72 0.80
N VAL A 257 28.13 -5.31 1.02
CA VAL A 257 26.96 -5.90 0.36
C VAL A 257 27.02 -5.63 -1.13
N VAL A 258 26.81 -6.69 -1.92
CA VAL A 258 26.76 -6.64 -3.39
C VAL A 258 25.31 -6.60 -3.84
N TRP A 259 24.98 -5.69 -4.76
CA TRP A 259 23.67 -5.59 -5.39
C TRP A 259 23.71 -6.09 -6.83
N ILE A 260 22.83 -7.03 -7.16
CA ILE A 260 22.57 -7.47 -8.53
C ILE A 260 21.20 -6.99 -8.94
N ASP A 261 21.18 -6.01 -9.81
CA ASP A 261 19.95 -5.36 -10.22
C ASP A 261 19.06 -6.28 -11.09
N GLY A 262 17.74 -6.10 -11.00
CA GLY A 262 16.77 -6.90 -11.74
C GLY A 262 15.37 -6.30 -11.76
N ASP A 263 14.62 -6.70 -12.78
CA ASP A 263 13.27 -6.21 -13.07
C ASP A 263 12.27 -7.35 -12.94
N ASP A 264 11.10 -7.06 -12.36
CA ASP A 264 9.96 -7.98 -12.31
C ASP A 264 9.01 -7.78 -13.51
N GLY A 265 9.11 -6.64 -14.19
CA GLY A 265 8.35 -6.24 -15.38
C GLY A 265 6.85 -6.16 -15.20
N THR A 266 6.35 -6.22 -13.96
CA THR A 266 4.95 -6.51 -13.65
C THR A 266 4.44 -7.74 -14.43
N ASN A 267 5.35 -8.67 -14.77
CA ASN A 267 5.11 -9.77 -15.71
C ASN A 267 5.74 -11.08 -15.20
N PRO A 268 4.97 -12.18 -15.05
CA PRO A 268 5.50 -13.44 -14.52
C PRO A 268 6.68 -14.03 -15.30
N ALA A 269 6.72 -13.89 -16.63
CA ALA A 269 7.80 -14.43 -17.45
C ALA A 269 9.11 -13.64 -17.26
N VAL A 270 9.02 -12.30 -17.24
CA VAL A 270 10.16 -11.42 -16.94
C VAL A 270 10.70 -11.71 -15.54
N ALA A 271 9.83 -11.75 -14.53
CA ALA A 271 10.21 -12.02 -13.16
C ALA A 271 10.88 -13.39 -12.99
N LYS A 272 10.35 -14.46 -13.61
CA LYS A 272 10.97 -15.80 -13.58
C LYS A 272 12.35 -15.83 -14.22
N ALA A 273 12.53 -15.14 -15.35
CA ALA A 273 13.83 -15.02 -16.00
C ALA A 273 14.84 -14.27 -15.12
N THR A 274 14.41 -13.18 -14.46
CA THR A 274 15.22 -12.45 -13.48
C THR A 274 15.59 -13.32 -12.28
N VAL A 275 14.65 -14.08 -11.71
CA VAL A 275 14.91 -15.01 -10.61
C VAL A 275 15.93 -16.08 -11.01
N ALA A 276 15.78 -16.70 -12.18
CA ALA A 276 16.74 -17.69 -12.66
C ALA A 276 18.16 -17.12 -12.80
N ARG A 277 18.29 -15.89 -13.31
CA ARG A 277 19.57 -15.16 -13.39
C ARG A 277 20.15 -14.89 -12.00
N HIS A 278 19.34 -14.43 -11.05
CA HIS A 278 19.77 -14.18 -9.66
C HIS A 278 20.25 -15.45 -8.97
N VAL A 279 19.53 -16.56 -9.14
CA VAL A 279 19.93 -17.87 -8.62
C VAL A 279 21.29 -18.28 -9.20
N GLY A 280 21.48 -18.16 -10.52
CA GLY A 280 22.74 -18.45 -11.19
C GLY A 280 23.90 -17.54 -10.77
N ALA A 281 23.60 -16.30 -10.37
CA ALA A 281 24.58 -15.33 -9.89
C ALA A 281 24.87 -15.43 -8.38
N GLY A 282 24.27 -16.39 -7.67
CA GLY A 282 24.51 -16.59 -6.24
C GLY A 282 23.86 -15.54 -5.33
N VAL A 283 22.77 -14.89 -5.77
CA VAL A 283 21.97 -14.02 -4.90
C VAL A 283 21.43 -14.82 -3.72
N HIS A 284 21.53 -14.27 -2.51
CA HIS A 284 21.06 -14.89 -1.27
C HIS A 284 19.62 -14.45 -0.94
N VAL A 285 19.36 -13.15 -1.07
CA VAL A 285 18.05 -12.53 -0.81
C VAL A 285 17.63 -11.70 -2.01
N ILE A 286 16.43 -11.95 -2.51
CA ILE A 286 15.81 -11.22 -3.61
C ILE A 286 14.85 -10.19 -3.00
N ILE A 287 15.15 -8.91 -3.17
CA ILE A 287 14.33 -7.78 -2.74
C ILE A 287 13.27 -7.51 -3.81
N GLY A 288 12.03 -7.89 -3.52
CA GLY A 288 10.90 -7.92 -4.45
C GLY A 288 10.01 -9.16 -4.22
N ALA A 289 9.09 -9.52 -5.12
CA ALA A 289 8.68 -8.73 -6.28
C ALA A 289 7.87 -7.49 -5.85
N GLY A 290 7.70 -6.52 -6.76
CA GLY A 290 6.88 -5.34 -6.51
C GLY A 290 5.40 -5.70 -6.37
N GLY A 291 4.87 -6.44 -7.35
CA GLY A 291 3.46 -6.82 -7.41
C GLY A 291 3.14 -8.14 -6.70
N SER A 292 1.99 -8.21 -6.02
CA SER A 292 1.52 -9.43 -5.34
C SER A 292 1.36 -10.64 -6.26
N GLY A 293 0.83 -10.44 -7.46
CA GLY A 293 0.69 -11.50 -8.47
C GLY A 293 2.05 -12.03 -8.94
N ILE A 294 3.05 -11.16 -8.98
CA ILE A 294 4.41 -11.51 -9.41
C ILE A 294 5.13 -12.30 -8.32
N SER A 295 5.05 -11.85 -7.06
CA SER A 295 5.59 -12.63 -5.93
C SER A 295 4.96 -14.01 -5.86
N ALA A 296 3.63 -14.11 -6.00
CA ALA A 296 2.95 -15.41 -6.03
C ALA A 296 3.44 -16.31 -7.19
N ALA A 297 3.71 -15.73 -8.36
CA ALA A 297 4.16 -16.46 -9.54
C ALA A 297 5.62 -16.97 -9.43
N VAL A 298 6.48 -16.27 -8.69
CA VAL A 298 7.91 -16.65 -8.54
C VAL A 298 8.25 -17.36 -7.23
N LEU A 299 7.37 -17.32 -6.23
CA LEU A 299 7.66 -17.81 -4.89
C LEU A 299 8.17 -19.26 -4.90
N GLU A 300 7.51 -20.15 -5.63
CA GLU A 300 7.91 -21.56 -5.72
C GLU A 300 9.33 -21.73 -6.29
N ASP A 301 9.69 -20.96 -7.32
CA ASP A 301 11.02 -21.02 -7.95
C ASP A 301 12.12 -20.52 -6.99
N VAL A 302 11.83 -19.43 -6.26
CA VAL A 302 12.75 -18.85 -5.26
C VAL A 302 12.98 -19.81 -4.09
N VAL A 303 11.89 -20.37 -3.55
CA VAL A 303 11.90 -21.30 -2.42
C VAL A 303 12.58 -22.64 -2.78
N LYS A 304 12.32 -23.17 -3.98
CA LYS A 304 13.02 -24.37 -4.49
C LYS A 304 14.52 -24.15 -4.65
N ALA A 305 14.93 -22.94 -5.04
CA ALA A 305 16.34 -22.56 -5.12
C ALA A 305 16.97 -22.28 -3.73
N GLY A 306 16.19 -22.33 -2.65
CA GLY A 306 16.65 -22.04 -1.29
C GLY A 306 17.12 -20.60 -1.14
N ARG A 307 16.43 -19.65 -1.79
CA ARG A 307 16.67 -18.20 -1.69
C ARG A 307 15.53 -17.53 -0.94
N ILE A 308 15.79 -16.36 -0.37
CA ILE A 308 14.76 -15.57 0.31
C ILE A 308 14.10 -14.64 -0.70
N LEU A 309 12.77 -14.56 -0.68
CA LEU A 309 12.00 -13.50 -1.33
C LEU A 309 11.53 -12.50 -0.26
N PHE A 310 11.99 -11.26 -0.33
CA PHE A 310 11.65 -10.22 0.64
C PHE A 310 11.07 -9.00 -0.08
N SER A 311 9.74 -8.90 -0.13
CA SER A 311 9.08 -7.85 -0.88
C SER A 311 8.91 -6.56 -0.07
N PRO A 312 9.18 -5.40 -0.68
CA PRO A 312 8.90 -4.11 -0.05
C PRO A 312 7.48 -3.58 -0.29
N SER A 313 6.70 -4.14 -1.22
CA SER A 313 5.47 -3.49 -1.69
C SER A 313 4.27 -4.40 -1.91
N ASN A 314 4.41 -5.73 -1.85
CA ASN A 314 3.26 -6.60 -2.10
C ASN A 314 2.33 -6.74 -0.89
N THR A 315 1.04 -6.53 -1.11
CA THR A 315 0.07 -6.42 0.00
C THR A 315 -0.93 -7.56 0.07
N ALA A 316 -1.05 -8.41 -0.97
CA ALA A 316 -2.09 -9.44 -1.01
C ALA A 316 -2.11 -10.30 0.26
N ALA A 317 -3.27 -10.39 0.90
CA ALA A 317 -3.45 -11.15 2.14
C ALA A 317 -3.17 -12.65 1.95
N SER A 318 -3.37 -13.19 0.73
CA SER A 318 -3.09 -14.59 0.41
C SER A 318 -1.60 -14.96 0.54
N LEU A 319 -0.70 -13.98 0.50
CA LEU A 319 0.74 -14.22 0.64
C LEU A 319 1.15 -14.54 2.08
N THR A 320 0.35 -14.12 3.09
CA THR A 320 0.60 -14.46 4.51
C THR A 320 0.54 -15.97 4.75
N GLU A 321 -0.32 -16.69 4.01
CA GLU A 321 -0.58 -18.12 4.18
C GLU A 321 0.06 -18.98 3.08
N ALA A 322 0.94 -18.40 2.26
CA ALA A 322 1.60 -19.14 1.19
C ALA A 322 2.59 -20.17 1.77
N ASP A 323 2.70 -21.35 1.13
CA ASP A 323 3.76 -22.30 1.47
C ASP A 323 5.09 -21.78 0.92
N ASP A 324 5.78 -21.01 1.77
CA ASP A 324 7.03 -20.35 1.48
C ASP A 324 8.25 -21.09 2.05
N ARG A 325 8.02 -22.19 2.76
CA ARG A 325 9.03 -22.93 3.55
C ARG A 325 9.86 -22.02 4.48
N GLY A 326 9.28 -20.92 4.98
CA GLY A 326 9.91 -19.92 5.83
C GLY A 326 10.95 -19.04 5.12
N LEU A 327 10.82 -18.85 3.81
CA LEU A 327 11.74 -18.06 2.98
C LEU A 327 11.07 -16.84 2.32
N TYR A 328 9.84 -16.50 2.70
CA TYR A 328 9.15 -15.31 2.24
C TYR A 328 8.93 -14.32 3.39
N PHE A 329 9.16 -13.04 3.08
CA PHE A 329 8.99 -11.93 4.02
C PHE A 329 8.48 -10.70 3.27
N ARG A 330 7.87 -9.76 3.99
CA ARG A 330 7.57 -8.44 3.43
C ARG A 330 7.65 -7.33 4.47
N THR A 331 8.05 -6.14 4.03
CA THR A 331 7.98 -4.91 4.85
C THR A 331 6.70 -4.12 4.58
N ALA A 332 6.05 -4.35 3.43
CA ALA A 332 4.68 -3.89 3.22
C ALA A 332 3.70 -4.65 4.13
N PRO A 333 2.66 -3.96 4.66
CA PRO A 333 1.63 -4.60 5.44
C PRO A 333 0.60 -5.35 4.56
N PRO A 334 -0.07 -6.38 5.10
CA PRO A 334 -1.13 -7.10 4.39
C PRO A 334 -2.39 -6.23 4.15
N ASP A 335 -3.05 -6.44 3.01
CA ASP A 335 -4.31 -5.82 2.58
C ASP A 335 -5.45 -5.98 3.60
N GLY A 336 -5.39 -7.04 4.41
CA GLY A 336 -6.35 -7.24 5.51
C GLY A 336 -6.41 -6.05 6.47
N LEU A 337 -5.32 -5.29 6.60
CA LEU A 337 -5.28 -4.05 7.36
C LEU A 337 -5.76 -2.85 6.54
N GLN A 338 -5.47 -2.79 5.23
CA GLN A 338 -5.83 -1.68 4.33
C GLN A 338 -7.33 -1.62 4.03
N GLY A 339 -7.95 -2.77 3.77
CA GLY A 339 -9.34 -2.83 3.31
C GLY A 339 -10.32 -2.19 4.29
N ARG A 340 -10.04 -2.27 5.60
CA ARG A 340 -10.81 -1.58 6.64
C ARG A 340 -10.68 -0.06 6.51
N ALA A 341 -9.45 0.45 6.45
CA ALA A 341 -9.20 1.88 6.34
C ALA A 341 -9.86 2.46 5.07
N LEU A 342 -9.77 1.73 3.95
CA LEU A 342 -10.38 2.14 2.69
C LEU A 342 -11.91 2.14 2.74
N ALA A 343 -12.52 1.09 3.32
CA ALA A 343 -13.96 1.05 3.53
C ALA A 343 -14.44 2.20 4.43
N ASP A 344 -13.70 2.51 5.50
CA ASP A 344 -14.01 3.64 6.38
C ASP A 344 -13.95 4.99 5.64
N VAL A 345 -12.93 5.20 4.78
CA VAL A 345 -12.81 6.41 3.95
C VAL A 345 -14.02 6.54 3.02
N ILE A 346 -14.41 5.47 2.34
CA ILE A 346 -15.55 5.46 1.42
C ILE A 346 -16.85 5.75 2.19
N LEU A 347 -17.08 5.07 3.32
CA LEU A 347 -18.32 5.20 4.09
C LEU A 347 -18.49 6.57 4.78
N ARG A 348 -17.39 7.24 5.17
CA ARG A 348 -17.42 8.60 5.73
C ARG A 348 -18.03 9.62 4.78
N ASP A 349 -17.91 9.40 3.48
CA ASP A 349 -18.49 10.28 2.46
C ASP A 349 -19.99 9.98 2.18
N GLY A 350 -20.57 8.98 2.85
CA GLY A 350 -21.99 8.66 2.80
C GLY A 350 -22.53 8.20 1.43
N PRO A 351 -21.84 7.31 0.70
CA PRO A 351 -22.31 6.82 -0.60
C PRO A 351 -23.63 6.05 -0.46
N GLN A 352 -24.43 6.04 -1.52
CA GLN A 352 -25.63 5.23 -1.62
C GLN A 352 -25.39 3.97 -2.46
N LYS A 353 -24.48 4.04 -3.44
CA LYS A 353 -24.13 2.94 -4.34
C LYS A 353 -22.66 2.99 -4.71
N ILE A 354 -21.95 1.89 -4.42
CA ILE A 354 -20.52 1.76 -4.69
C ILE A 354 -20.31 0.83 -5.89
N ALA A 355 -19.54 1.27 -6.87
CA ALA A 355 -18.94 0.38 -7.85
C ALA A 355 -17.47 0.13 -7.49
N ILE A 356 -17.03 -1.12 -7.54
CA ILE A 356 -15.63 -1.51 -7.36
C ILE A 356 -15.14 -2.07 -8.70
N VAL A 357 -14.11 -1.45 -9.25
CA VAL A 357 -13.42 -1.87 -10.47
C VAL A 357 -12.07 -2.43 -10.06
N ALA A 358 -11.83 -3.73 -10.28
CA ALA A 358 -10.63 -4.40 -9.83
C ALA A 358 -9.90 -5.15 -10.96
N ARG A 359 -8.57 -5.08 -10.96
CA ARG A 359 -7.74 -5.96 -11.80
C ARG A 359 -7.91 -7.42 -11.38
N LYS A 360 -7.95 -8.31 -12.37
CA LYS A 360 -8.12 -9.76 -12.19
C LYS A 360 -6.80 -10.44 -11.86
N ASP A 361 -6.29 -10.16 -10.67
CA ASP A 361 -5.15 -10.87 -10.08
C ASP A 361 -5.26 -10.94 -8.55
N SER A 362 -4.23 -11.52 -7.92
CA SER A 362 -4.22 -11.72 -6.46
C SER A 362 -4.26 -10.42 -5.65
N TYR A 363 -3.80 -9.30 -6.21
CA TYR A 363 -3.90 -7.99 -5.58
C TYR A 363 -5.32 -7.43 -5.73
N GLY A 364 -5.78 -7.27 -6.98
CA GLY A 364 -7.05 -6.59 -7.25
C GLY A 364 -8.26 -7.34 -6.70
N GLU A 365 -8.37 -8.64 -6.96
CA GLU A 365 -9.49 -9.45 -6.46
C GLU A 365 -9.41 -9.66 -4.94
N GLY A 366 -8.18 -9.80 -4.41
CA GLY A 366 -7.92 -9.93 -2.98
C GLY A 366 -8.39 -8.71 -2.20
N LEU A 367 -7.95 -7.52 -2.60
CA LEU A 367 -8.33 -6.27 -1.95
C LEU A 367 -9.81 -5.93 -2.18
N GLN A 368 -10.38 -6.20 -3.37
CA GLN A 368 -11.82 -6.08 -3.62
C GLN A 368 -12.62 -6.92 -2.61
N ASN A 369 -12.24 -8.17 -2.39
CA ASN A 369 -12.93 -9.06 -1.47
C ASN A 369 -12.81 -8.57 -0.02
N THR A 370 -11.64 -8.08 0.38
CA THR A 370 -11.43 -7.48 1.71
C THR A 370 -12.34 -6.26 1.89
N VAL A 371 -12.30 -5.28 0.98
CA VAL A 371 -13.13 -4.08 1.08
C VAL A 371 -14.62 -4.43 1.08
N ARG A 372 -15.07 -5.36 0.23
CA ARG A 372 -16.47 -5.81 0.22
C ARG A 372 -16.88 -6.37 1.58
N ALA A 373 -16.06 -7.22 2.19
CA ALA A 373 -16.35 -7.80 3.51
C ALA A 373 -16.43 -6.72 4.61
N GLU A 374 -15.59 -5.69 4.53
CA GLU A 374 -15.59 -4.54 5.46
C GLU A 374 -16.86 -3.69 5.30
N LEU A 375 -17.27 -3.41 4.05
CA LEU A 375 -18.54 -2.74 3.74
C LEU A 375 -19.74 -3.54 4.27
N GLU A 376 -19.78 -4.85 4.01
CA GLU A 376 -20.85 -5.74 4.48
C GLU A 376 -20.94 -5.74 6.02
N ARG A 377 -19.80 -5.79 6.69
CA ARG A 377 -19.72 -5.70 8.16
C ARG A 377 -20.21 -4.36 8.70
N ALA A 378 -20.07 -3.28 7.94
CA ALA A 378 -20.63 -1.97 8.26
C ALA A 378 -22.12 -1.83 7.87
N GLY A 379 -22.77 -2.90 7.38
CA GLY A 379 -24.17 -2.89 6.95
C GLY A 379 -24.39 -2.35 5.54
N PHE A 380 -23.33 -2.25 4.73
CA PHE A 380 -23.37 -1.78 3.34
C PHE A 380 -23.05 -2.94 2.38
N GLY A 381 -24.06 -3.47 1.69
CA GLY A 381 -23.88 -4.60 0.78
C GLY A 381 -25.09 -4.87 -0.10
N GLY A 382 -25.16 -6.06 -0.70
CA GLY A 382 -26.26 -6.45 -1.56
C GLY A 382 -26.33 -5.64 -2.85
N ASP A 383 -27.51 -5.14 -3.19
CA ASP A 383 -27.80 -4.36 -4.40
C ASP A 383 -27.16 -2.95 -4.43
N LYS A 384 -26.51 -2.55 -3.33
CA LYS A 384 -25.76 -1.28 -3.21
C LYS A 384 -24.32 -1.37 -3.68
N VAL A 385 -23.79 -2.57 -3.91
CA VAL A 385 -22.40 -2.77 -4.34
C VAL A 385 -22.37 -3.49 -5.70
N LYS A 386 -21.64 -2.90 -6.65
CA LYS A 386 -21.40 -3.48 -7.98
C LYS A 386 -19.92 -3.82 -8.13
N LEU A 387 -19.62 -5.04 -8.55
CA LEU A 387 -18.25 -5.49 -8.82
C LEU A 387 -18.02 -5.58 -10.33
N LEU A 388 -16.89 -5.06 -10.78
CA LEU A 388 -16.43 -5.09 -12.16
C LEU A 388 -14.97 -5.52 -12.17
N GLY A 389 -14.64 -6.54 -12.96
CA GLY A 389 -13.28 -7.05 -13.07
C GLY A 389 -12.70 -6.81 -14.47
N TYR A 390 -11.45 -6.39 -14.57
CA TYR A 390 -10.73 -6.26 -15.84
C TYR A 390 -9.43 -7.08 -15.85
N GLN A 391 -9.03 -7.53 -17.04
CA GLN A 391 -7.74 -8.20 -17.21
C GLN A 391 -6.69 -7.12 -17.53
N PRO A 392 -5.61 -7.00 -16.75
CA PRO A 392 -4.49 -6.11 -17.12
C PRO A 392 -3.82 -6.60 -18.42
N GLY A 393 -3.09 -5.69 -19.08
CA GLY A 393 -2.28 -6.05 -20.24
C GLY A 393 -1.24 -7.11 -19.88
N GLU A 394 -0.88 -7.96 -20.83
CA GLU A 394 0.15 -8.99 -20.58
C GLU A 394 1.56 -8.38 -20.54
N ASP A 395 1.79 -7.29 -21.27
CA ASP A 395 3.05 -6.56 -21.35
C ASP A 395 2.83 -5.11 -21.78
N ALA A 396 3.92 -4.35 -21.90
CA ALA A 396 3.88 -2.93 -22.29
C ALA A 396 3.38 -2.69 -23.73
N ASP A 397 3.35 -3.72 -24.59
CA ASP A 397 2.86 -3.63 -25.97
C ASP A 397 1.38 -4.05 -26.08
N ALA A 398 0.76 -4.47 -24.96
CA ALA A 398 -0.63 -4.88 -24.93
C ALA A 398 -1.56 -3.75 -25.39
N ALA A 399 -2.62 -4.13 -26.10
CA ALA A 399 -3.63 -3.16 -26.53
C ALA A 399 -4.26 -2.49 -25.29
N PRO A 400 -4.53 -1.16 -25.34
CA PRO A 400 -5.21 -0.47 -24.25
C PRO A 400 -6.53 -1.15 -23.87
N ILE A 401 -6.78 -1.27 -22.58
CA ILE A 401 -7.98 -1.90 -22.04
C ILE A 401 -9.18 -0.97 -22.30
N ASP A 402 -10.22 -1.49 -22.97
CA ASP A 402 -11.45 -0.73 -23.21
C ASP A 402 -12.39 -0.80 -22.00
N PHE A 403 -12.47 0.30 -21.26
CA PHE A 403 -13.35 0.45 -20.10
C PHE A 403 -14.73 1.03 -20.43
N SER A 404 -15.06 1.30 -21.71
CA SER A 404 -16.29 1.99 -22.11
C SER A 404 -17.57 1.25 -21.71
N ALA A 405 -17.57 -0.08 -21.79
CA ALA A 405 -18.69 -0.92 -21.35
C ALA A 405 -18.87 -0.86 -19.82
N GLY A 406 -17.76 -0.95 -19.07
CA GLY A 406 -17.75 -0.84 -17.61
C GLY A 406 -18.24 0.54 -17.14
N ALA A 407 -17.81 1.62 -17.79
CA ALA A 407 -18.27 2.98 -17.48
C ALA A 407 -19.78 3.15 -17.69
N LYS A 408 -20.35 2.59 -18.77
CA LYS A 408 -21.80 2.56 -18.98
C LYS A 408 -22.52 1.76 -17.91
N GLU A 409 -21.95 0.65 -17.47
CA GLU A 409 -22.52 -0.17 -16.40
C GLU A 409 -22.51 0.56 -15.05
N ILE A 410 -21.42 1.25 -14.71
CA ILE A 410 -21.31 2.11 -13.51
C ILE A 410 -22.37 3.22 -13.55
N LYS A 411 -22.51 3.89 -14.70
CA LYS A 411 -23.52 4.93 -14.91
C LYS A 411 -24.94 4.39 -14.75
N ASN A 412 -25.25 3.26 -15.40
CA ASN A 412 -26.59 2.64 -15.34
C ASN A 412 -26.93 2.10 -13.95
N PHE A 413 -25.92 1.62 -13.21
CA PHE A 413 -26.07 1.23 -11.83
C PHE A 413 -26.43 2.42 -10.93
N GLY A 414 -26.01 3.63 -11.32
CA GLY A 414 -26.19 4.86 -10.54
C GLY A 414 -25.23 4.91 -9.35
N ALA A 415 -23.97 4.48 -9.56
CA ALA A 415 -22.94 4.60 -8.53
C ALA A 415 -22.67 6.07 -8.22
N ASP A 416 -22.53 6.40 -6.94
CA ASP A 416 -22.07 7.71 -6.45
C ASP A 416 -20.69 7.64 -5.76
N ALA A 417 -20.11 6.45 -5.77
CA ALA A 417 -18.73 6.17 -5.40
C ALA A 417 -18.16 5.07 -6.32
N VAL A 418 -16.96 5.28 -6.85
CA VAL A 418 -16.23 4.29 -7.64
C VAL A 418 -14.87 4.06 -7.01
N LEU A 419 -14.63 2.85 -6.51
CA LEU A 419 -13.32 2.39 -6.08
C LEU A 419 -12.60 1.72 -7.26
N ILE A 420 -11.38 2.18 -7.56
CA ILE A 420 -10.53 1.67 -8.63
C ILE A 420 -9.32 0.97 -7.97
N ILE A 421 -9.23 -0.34 -8.16
CA ILE A 421 -8.12 -1.18 -7.67
C ILE A 421 -7.30 -1.64 -8.88
N GLY A 422 -6.15 -1.01 -9.07
CA GLY A 422 -5.30 -1.17 -10.25
C GLY A 422 -3.96 -0.47 -10.09
N PHE A 423 -3.13 -0.47 -11.15
CA PHE A 423 -1.91 0.33 -11.20
C PHE A 423 -2.08 1.52 -12.16
N GLY A 424 -1.02 1.95 -12.86
CA GLY A 424 -1.08 3.07 -13.81
C GLY A 424 -2.12 2.88 -14.93
N GLU A 425 -2.29 1.65 -15.41
CA GLU A 425 -3.26 1.29 -16.46
C GLU A 425 -4.70 1.64 -16.09
N SER A 426 -4.99 1.68 -14.78
CA SER A 426 -6.34 1.95 -14.27
C SER A 426 -6.80 3.40 -14.46
N ALA A 427 -5.91 4.33 -14.84
CA ALA A 427 -6.27 5.69 -15.25
C ALA A 427 -7.25 5.71 -16.45
N ALA A 428 -7.23 4.67 -17.29
CA ALA A 428 -8.20 4.52 -18.37
C ALA A 428 -9.65 4.31 -17.87
N VAL A 429 -9.86 3.85 -16.63
CA VAL A 429 -11.20 3.81 -16.00
C VAL A 429 -11.74 5.22 -15.81
N VAL A 430 -10.91 6.14 -15.30
CA VAL A 430 -11.28 7.54 -15.05
C VAL A 430 -11.64 8.24 -16.36
N ARG A 431 -10.84 8.03 -17.43
CA ARG A 431 -11.15 8.54 -18.78
C ARG A 431 -12.49 8.00 -19.29
N ALA A 432 -12.72 6.69 -19.18
CA ALA A 432 -13.94 6.07 -19.66
C ALA A 432 -15.20 6.55 -18.91
N LEU A 433 -15.10 6.80 -17.59
CA LEU A 433 -16.19 7.39 -16.81
C LEU A 433 -16.56 8.78 -17.33
N ALA A 434 -15.55 9.63 -17.54
CA ALA A 434 -15.77 10.97 -18.06
C ALA A 434 -16.33 10.94 -19.51
N ASP A 435 -15.85 10.04 -20.37
CA ASP A 435 -16.37 9.84 -21.73
C ASP A 435 -17.82 9.33 -21.74
N ALA A 436 -18.19 8.54 -20.72
CA ALA A 436 -19.58 8.13 -20.49
C ALA A 436 -20.46 9.25 -19.91
N ASN A 437 -19.92 10.47 -19.73
CA ASN A 437 -20.59 11.61 -19.07
C ASN A 437 -21.04 11.26 -17.64
N VAL A 438 -20.18 10.60 -16.87
CA VAL A 438 -20.34 10.46 -15.43
C VAL A 438 -19.83 11.75 -14.77
N PRO A 439 -20.63 12.45 -13.94
CA PRO A 439 -20.23 13.69 -13.32
C PRO A 439 -19.26 13.41 -12.15
N LEU A 440 -17.96 13.41 -12.42
CA LEU A 440 -16.94 13.18 -11.38
C LEU A 440 -16.92 14.35 -10.40
N ALA A 441 -16.84 14.04 -9.10
CA ALA A 441 -16.72 15.05 -8.04
C ALA A 441 -15.32 15.67 -8.06
N ALA A 442 -15.25 17.00 -8.11
CA ALA A 442 -14.02 17.75 -7.88
C ALA A 442 -13.97 18.22 -6.42
N LEU A 443 -12.79 18.61 -5.92
CA LEU A 443 -12.69 19.25 -4.61
C LEU A 443 -13.47 20.57 -4.60
N GLY A 444 -14.38 20.71 -3.62
CA GLY A 444 -15.04 21.98 -3.30
C GLY A 444 -16.43 22.19 -3.93
N SER A 445 -17.04 21.16 -4.51
CA SER A 445 -18.46 21.18 -4.90
C SER A 445 -19.42 20.60 -3.88
#